data_AF-A0A0B6Z6U3-F1
#
_entry.id   AF-A0A0B6Z6U3-F1
#
_cell.length_a   1.000
_cell.length_b   1.000
_cell.length_c   1.000
_cell.angle_alpha   90.00
_cell.angle_beta   90.00
_cell.angle_gamma   90.00
#
_symmetry.space_group_name_H-M   'P 1'
#
loop_
_entity.id
_entity.type
_entity.pdbx_description
1 polymer ?
#
loop_
_entity_poly.entity_id
_entity_poly.type
_entity_poly.pdbx_seq_one_letter_code
_entity_poly.pdbx_strand_id
1 'polypeptide(L)' 'LNYSVYFYEVAASPDRACQLAKQAFDDAIAELDTLNEDSYKDSTLIMQLLRDNLTLWSSDNEPTNADDNGDEG' A
#
# COMPACT_ATOMS: atom_id res chain seq x y z
N LEU A 1 7.79 -2.60 -4.45
CA LEU A 1 7.48 -1.18 -4.16
C LEU A 1 7.26 -0.36 -5.43
N ASN A 2 8.29 -0.01 -6.20
CA ASN A 2 8.12 0.93 -7.34
C ASN A 2 7.11 0.45 -8.40
N TYR A 3 7.02 -0.86 -8.61
CA TYR A 3 6.05 -1.42 -9.56
C TYR A 3 4.60 -1.31 -9.07
N SER A 4 4.33 -1.41 -7.76
CA SER A 4 2.99 -1.15 -7.23
C SER A 4 2.62 0.33 -7.33
N VAL A 5 3.56 1.24 -7.07
CA VAL A 5 3.38 2.69 -7.26
C VAL A 5 3.05 3.01 -8.72
N TYR A 6 3.75 2.41 -9.68
CA TYR A 6 3.43 2.57 -11.11
C TYR A 6 1.97 2.19 -11.43
N PHE A 7 1.48 1.06 -10.90
CA PHE A 7 0.09 0.66 -11.15
C PHE A 7 -0.90 1.63 -10.54
N TYR A 8 -0.59 2.22 -9.39
CA TYR A 8 -1.45 3.18 -8.72
C TYR A 8 -1.46 4.53 -9.45
N GLU A 9 -0.29 5.13 -9.64
CA GLU A 9 -0.16 6.51 -10.14
C GLU A 9 -0.22 6.65 -11.66
N VAL A 10 0.32 5.66 -12.39
CA VAL A 10 0.51 5.78 -13.85
C VAL A 10 -0.50 4.94 -14.63
N ALA A 11 -0.72 3.69 -14.20
CA ALA A 11 -1.65 2.79 -14.88
C ALA A 11 -3.10 2.89 -14.37
N ALA A 12 -3.38 3.79 -13.41
CA ALA A 12 -4.70 4.01 -12.81
C ALA A 12 -5.43 2.71 -12.43
N SER A 13 -4.66 1.73 -11.92
CA SER A 13 -5.12 0.38 -11.58
C SER A 13 -4.89 0.12 -10.08
N PRO A 14 -5.66 0.79 -9.20
CA PRO A 14 -5.42 0.78 -7.75
C PRO A 14 -5.55 -0.62 -7.14
N ASP A 15 -6.52 -1.44 -7.56
CA ASP A 15 -6.66 -2.82 -7.10
C ASP A 15 -5.40 -3.65 -7.32
N ARG A 16 -4.80 -3.50 -8.51
CA ARG A 16 -3.59 -4.23 -8.88
C ARG A 16 -2.37 -3.72 -8.12
N ALA A 17 -2.28 -2.42 -7.88
CA ALA A 17 -1.25 -1.83 -7.03
C ALA A 17 -1.32 -2.37 -5.59
N CYS A 18 -2.51 -2.39 -5.01
CA CYS A 18 -2.76 -2.92 -3.67
C CYS A 18 -2.43 -4.41 -3.57
N GLN A 19 -2.85 -5.23 -4.54
CA GLN A 19 -2.51 -6.66 -4.58
C GLN A 19 -1.00 -6.88 -4.64
N LEU A 20 -0.29 -6.15 -5.50
CA LEU A 20 1.16 -6.27 -5.63
C LEU A 20 1.91 -5.81 -4.38
N ALA A 21 1.49 -4.70 -3.76
CA ALA A 21 2.10 -4.21 -2.54
C ALA A 21 1.85 -5.16 -1.36
N LYS A 22 0.65 -5.72 -1.26
CA LYS A 22 0.29 -6.70 -0.23
C LYS A 22 1.08 -8.00 -0.38
N GLN A 23 1.12 -8.56 -1.59
CA GLN A 23 1.91 -9.78 -1.85
C GLN A 23 3.38 -9.56 -1.50
N ALA A 24 3.98 -8.45 -1.95
CA ALA A 24 5.38 -8.14 -1.65
C ALA A 24 5.64 -7.94 -0.15
N PHE A 25 4.66 -7.42 0.60
CA PHE A 25 4.76 -7.28 2.05
C PHE A 25 4.69 -8.65 2.75
N ASP A 26 3.72 -9.49 2.37
CA ASP A 26 3.51 -10.82 2.95
C ASP A 26 4.71 -11.75 2.68
N ASP A 27 5.26 -11.71 1.46
CA ASP A 27 6.46 -12.46 1.08
C ASP A 27 7.68 -11.99 1.89
N ALA A 28 7.83 -10.68 2.07
CA ALA A 28 8.93 -10.12 2.86
C ALA A 28 8.82 -10.49 4.34
N ILE A 29 7.60 -10.57 4.92
CA ILE A 29 7.39 -11.07 6.29
C ILE A 29 7.85 -12.53 6.41
N ALA A 30 7.53 -13.37 5.42
CA ALA A 30 7.87 -14.80 5.46
C ALA A 30 9.37 -15.06 5.44
N GLU A 31 10.16 -14.20 4.78
CA GLU A 31 11.61 -14.35 4.70
C GLU A 31 12.40 -13.48 5.68
N LEU A 32 11.73 -12.56 6.40
CA LEU A 32 12.38 -11.54 7.24
C LEU A 32 13.34 -12.13 8.28
N ASP A 33 12.94 -13.24 8.91
CA ASP A 33 13.71 -13.92 9.97
C ASP A 33 14.98 -14.62 9.43
N THR A 34 15.12 -14.74 8.11
CA THR A 34 16.27 -15.40 7.46
C THR A 34 17.37 -14.42 7.04
N LEU A 35 17.11 -13.11 7.17
CA LEU A 35 18.02 -12.07 6.71
C LEU A 35 19.14 -11.78 7.71
N ASN A 36 20.28 -11.31 7.20
CA ASN A 36 21.34 -10.73 8.02
C ASN A 36 20.97 -9.32 8.51
N GLU A 37 21.68 -8.80 9.51
CA GLU A 37 21.34 -7.53 10.17
C GLU A 37 21.29 -6.32 9.19
N ASP A 38 22.22 -6.25 8.24
CA ASP A 38 22.25 -5.17 7.26
C ASP A 38 21.04 -5.23 6.32
N SER A 39 20.71 -6.42 5.81
CA SER A 39 19.55 -6.63 4.93
C SER A 39 18.22 -6.49 5.69
N TYR A 40 18.20 -6.79 6.99
CA TYR A 40 17.03 -6.66 7.84
C TYR A 40 16.61 -5.19 7.99
N LYS A 41 17.57 -4.27 8.20
CA LYS A 41 17.28 -2.83 8.30
C LYS A 41 16.72 -2.27 7.00
N ASP A 42 17.31 -2.62 5.85
CA ASP A 42 16.84 -2.15 4.55
C ASP A 42 15.47 -2.77 4.19
N SER A 43 15.29 -4.06 4.46
CA SER A 43 14.03 -4.76 4.17
C SER A 43 12.89 -4.24 5.03
N THR A 44 13.12 -4.01 6.33
CA THR A 44 12.11 -3.41 7.21
C THR A 44 11.72 -1.99 6.78
N LEU A 45 12.66 -1.19 6.26
CA LEU A 45 12.36 0.13 5.70
C LEU A 45 11.46 0.03 4.45
N ILE A 46 11.77 -0.87 3.52
CA ILE A 46 10.95 -1.07 2.32
C ILE A 46 9.55 -1.61 2.68
N MET A 47 9.46 -2.53 3.63
CA MET A 47 8.18 -3.06 4.12
C MET A 47 7.34 -1.96 4.78
N GLN A 48 7.97 -1.06 5.54
CA GLN A 48 7.30 0.09 6.12
C GLN A 48 6.68 0.98 5.04
N LEU A 49 7.43 1.28 3.97
CA LEU A 49 6.92 2.06 2.84
C LEU A 49 5.78 1.36 2.10
N LEU A 50 5.84 0.03 1.95
CA LEU A 50 4.73 -0.76 1.38
C LEU A 50 3.46 -0.65 2.23
N ARG A 51 3.60 -0.73 3.55
CA ARG A 51 2.48 -0.59 4.50
C ARG A 51 1.86 0.81 4.45
N ASP A 52 2.70 1.84 4.39
CA ASP A 52 2.26 3.23 4.37
C ASP A 52 1.49 3.52 3.07
N ASN A 53 2.00 3.02 1.93
CA ASN A 53 1.29 3.07 0.65
C ASN A 53 -0.06 2.35 0.70
N LEU A 54 -0.13 1.14 1.25
CA LEU A 54 -1.38 0.40 1.38
C LEU A 54 -2.41 1.13 2.26
N THR A 55 -1.97 1.78 3.33
CA THR A 55 -2.83 2.57 4.20
C THR A 55 -3.41 3.77 3.45
N LEU A 56 -2.55 4.53 2.77
CA LEU A 56 -2.95 5.68 1.96
C LEU A 56 -3.98 5.28 0.89
N TRP A 57 -3.68 4.22 0.13
CA TRP A 57 -4.55 3.77 -0.95
C TRP A 57 -5.86 3.19 -0.44
N SER A 58 -5.88 2.60 0.75
CA SER A 58 -7.13 2.11 1.35
C SER A 58 -8.05 3.27 1.74
N SER A 59 -7.48 4.38 2.23
CA SER A 59 -8.24 5.59 2.54
C SER A 59 -8.76 6.33 1.31
N ASP A 60 -8.02 6.33 0.19
CA ASP A 60 -8.47 6.93 -1.07
C ASP A 60 -9.54 6.09 -1.79
N ASN A 61 -9.57 4.76 -1.56
CA ASN A 61 -10.55 3.85 -2.13
C ASN A 61 -11.79 3.67 -1.24
N GLU A 62 -11.82 4.22 -0.02
CA GLU A 62 -13.08 4.37 0.71
C GLU A 62 -13.93 5.39 -0.07
N PRO A 63 -15.11 5.01 -0.60
CA PRO A 63 -16.01 6.00 -1.16
C PRO A 63 -16.31 6.98 -0.04
N THR A 64 -15.93 8.24 -0.22
CA THR A 64 -16.38 9.31 0.64
C THR A 64 -17.90 9.22 0.66
N ASN A 65 -18.48 8.78 1.78
CA ASN A 65 -19.85 9.15 2.14
C ASN A 65 -19.83 10.67 2.36
N ALA A 66 -19.79 11.39 1.25
CA ALA A 66 -19.85 12.84 1.12
C ALA A 66 -20.95 13.16 0.08
N ASP A 67 -22.12 12.57 0.30
CA ASP A 67 -23.44 13.14 -0.01
C ASP A 67 -24.13 13.17 1.37
N ASP A 68 -24.69 14.24 1.90
CA ASP A 68 -25.20 15.46 1.31
C ASP A 68 -25.41 16.45 2.47
N ASN A 69 -24.97 17.70 2.31
CA ASN A 69 -25.38 18.82 3.16
C ASN A 69 -26.26 19.71 2.27
N GLY A 70 -27.58 19.60 2.38
CA GLY A 70 -28.48 20.66 1.92
C GLY A 70 -29.92 20.26 1.57
N ASP A 71 -30.81 20.27 2.57
CA ASP A 71 -32.15 20.87 2.39
C ASP A 71 -32.68 21.37 3.74
N GLU A 72 -32.69 22.70 3.89
CA GLU A 72 -33.53 23.40 4.87
C GLU A 72 -34.98 23.33 4.41
N GLY A 73 -35.86 22.72 5.23
CA GLY A 73 -37.30 22.75 5.10
C GLY A 73 -37.98 22.83 6.47
#